data_AF-A0A7G8G0L5-F1
#
_entry.id   AF-A0A7G8G0L5-F1
#
_cell.length_a   1.000
_cell.length_b   1.000
_cell.length_c   1.000
_cell.angle_alpha   90.00
_cell.angle_beta   90.00
_cell.angle_gamma   90.00
#
_symmetry.space_group_name_H-M   'P 1'
#
loop_
_entity.id
_entity.type
_entity.pdbx_description
1 polymer ?
#
loop_
_entity_poly.entity_id
_entity_poly.type
_entity_poly.pdbx_seq_one_letter_code
_entity_poly.pdbx_strand_id
1 'polypeptide(L)'
;MADMPFLSDGQLANITKEAAEVLESLERRIVELEEIPDQPIANRDTLIKACTKRDVTHRFLRAIEDEQQQRRENPAVLSAAGESLPRTFLEIARHRLPGATFDSLLQEALNACEQSKAQEETSNPSPVKVIPFQGKASSLPVVVSPDPDPADQAL
;
A
#
# COMPACT_ATOMS: atom_id res chain seq x y z
N MET A 1 -6.10 30.89 13.17
CA MET A 1 -5.82 29.54 12.63
C MET A 1 -6.61 28.58 13.49
N ALA A 2 -7.60 27.90 12.91
CA ALA A 2 -8.37 26.90 13.64
C ALA A 2 -7.49 25.66 13.76
N ASP A 3 -7.25 25.21 15.00
CA ASP A 3 -6.61 23.92 15.26
C ASP A 3 -7.55 22.85 14.70
N MET A 4 -7.20 22.29 13.55
CA MET A 4 -8.02 21.28 12.91
C MET A 4 -7.85 19.98 13.71
N PRO A 5 -8.93 19.28 14.08
CA PRO A 5 -8.82 18.02 14.81
C PRO A 5 -7.95 17.03 14.03
N PHE A 6 -7.09 16.29 14.74
CA PHE A 6 -6.30 15.22 14.14
C PHE A 6 -7.24 14.14 13.58
N LEU A 7 -7.30 14.06 12.24
CA LEU A 7 -8.10 13.06 11.53
C LEU A 7 -7.33 11.74 11.42
N SER A 8 -8.02 10.61 11.52
CA SER A 8 -7.45 9.29 11.22
C SER A 8 -7.27 9.09 9.71
N ASP A 9 -6.46 8.12 9.31
CA ASP A 9 -6.22 7.82 7.89
C ASP A 9 -7.50 7.40 7.16
N GLY A 10 -8.37 6.64 7.83
CA GLY A 10 -9.69 6.28 7.28
C GLY A 10 -10.61 7.49 7.11
N GLN A 11 -10.55 8.45 8.03
CA GLN A 11 -11.30 9.71 7.89
C GLN A 11 -10.77 10.55 6.75
N LEU A 12 -9.44 10.67 6.60
CA LEU A 12 -8.83 11.37 5.48
C LEU A 12 -9.22 10.73 4.15
N ALA A 13 -9.22 9.40 4.05
CA ALA A 13 -9.64 8.69 2.84
C ALA A 13 -11.11 9.00 2.45
N ASN A 14 -12.02 9.00 3.42
CA ASN A 14 -13.42 9.36 3.18
C ASN A 14 -13.58 10.81 2.71
N ILE A 15 -12.90 11.75 3.39
CA ILE A 15 -12.94 13.16 3.04
C ILE A 15 -12.34 13.40 1.65
N THR A 16 -11.24 12.72 1.29
CA THR A 16 -10.67 12.76 -0.07
C THR A 16 -11.71 12.33 -1.10
N LYS A 17 -12.41 11.23 -0.86
CA LYS A 17 -13.44 10.73 -1.76
C LYS A 17 -14.58 11.73 -1.93
N GLU A 18 -15.14 12.23 -0.83
CA GLU A 18 -16.22 13.22 -0.87
C GLU A 18 -15.78 14.50 -1.58
N ALA A 19 -14.56 14.99 -1.32
CA ALA A 19 -14.03 16.17 -1.98
C ALA A 19 -13.82 15.96 -3.48
N ALA A 20 -13.41 14.76 -3.92
CA ALA A 20 -13.30 14.41 -5.33
C ALA A 20 -14.66 14.37 -6.03
N GLU A 21 -15.69 13.79 -5.39
CA GLU A 21 -17.06 13.79 -5.92
C GLU A 21 -17.62 15.23 -6.04
N VAL A 22 -17.33 16.09 -5.05
CA VAL A 22 -17.68 17.51 -5.10
C VAL A 22 -16.94 18.21 -6.24
N LEU A 23 -15.66 17.91 -6.46
CA LEU A 23 -14.87 18.49 -7.53
C LEU A 23 -15.46 18.13 -8.90
N GLU A 24 -15.74 16.85 -9.14
CA GLU A 24 -16.36 16.37 -10.38
C GLU A 24 -17.73 17.06 -10.62
N SER A 25 -18.53 17.18 -9.56
CA SER A 25 -19.81 17.89 -9.64
C SER A 25 -19.65 19.37 -10.00
N LEU A 26 -18.61 20.04 -9.48
CA LEU A 26 -18.31 21.43 -9.80
C LEU A 26 -17.83 21.59 -11.23
N GLU A 27 -16.96 20.71 -11.71
CA GLU A 27 -16.46 20.73 -13.09
C GLU A 27 -17.61 20.57 -14.08
N ARG A 28 -18.50 19.58 -13.88
CA ARG A 28 -19.69 19.43 -14.72
C ARG A 28 -20.56 20.68 -14.69
N ARG A 29 -20.78 21.26 -13.51
CA ARG A 29 -21.61 22.46 -13.36
C ARG A 29 -21.01 23.69 -14.02
N ILE A 30 -19.69 23.83 -14.00
CA ILE A 30 -18.98 24.92 -14.69
C ILE A 30 -19.21 24.81 -16.19
N VAL A 31 -19.04 23.62 -16.77
CA VAL A 31 -19.30 23.38 -18.20
C VAL A 31 -20.75 23.73 -18.58
N GLU A 32 -21.73 23.24 -17.81
CA GLU A 32 -23.15 23.58 -18.01
C GLU A 32 -23.42 25.09 -17.96
N LEU A 33 -22.70 25.83 -17.11
CA LEU A 33 -22.82 27.28 -17.02
C LEU A 33 -22.09 27.98 -18.16
N GLU A 34 -21.02 27.44 -18.72
CA GLU A 34 -20.31 28.05 -19.85
C GLU A 34 -21.08 27.92 -21.18
N GLU A 35 -21.91 26.88 -21.32
CA GLU A 35 -22.67 26.59 -22.55
C GLU A 35 -23.91 27.48 -22.78
N ILE A 36 -24.30 28.32 -21.82
CA ILE A 36 -25.51 29.17 -21.94
C ILE A 36 -25.13 30.54 -22.53
N PRO A 37 -25.42 30.84 -23.82
CA PRO A 37 -25.24 32.17 -24.38
C PRO A 37 -26.26 33.17 -23.78
N ASP A 38 -25.88 34.44 -23.68
CA ASP A 38 -26.70 35.54 -23.11
C ASP A 38 -27.06 35.35 -21.62
N GLN A 39 -26.07 34.96 -20.82
CA GLN A 39 -26.29 34.73 -19.41
C GLN A 39 -26.65 36.00 -18.62
N PRO A 40 -27.71 35.95 -17.78
CA PRO A 40 -27.97 37.00 -16.81
C PRO A 40 -26.80 37.13 -15.82
N ILE A 41 -26.58 38.34 -15.29
CA ILE A 41 -25.48 38.67 -14.36
C ILE A 41 -25.40 37.66 -13.19
N ALA A 42 -26.54 37.20 -12.67
CA ALA A 42 -26.62 36.21 -11.60
C ALA A 42 -25.97 34.84 -11.98
N ASN A 43 -26.04 34.43 -13.25
CA ASN A 43 -25.40 33.20 -13.72
C ASN A 43 -23.88 33.38 -13.85
N ARG A 44 -23.42 34.57 -14.23
CA ARG A 44 -21.98 34.91 -14.26
C ARG A 44 -21.38 34.91 -12.85
N ASP A 45 -22.06 35.47 -11.86
CA ASP A 45 -21.63 35.41 -10.47
C ASP A 45 -21.60 33.97 -9.94
N THR A 46 -22.56 33.15 -10.35
CA THR A 46 -22.62 31.73 -10.01
C THR A 46 -21.44 30.96 -10.62
N LEU A 47 -21.08 31.26 -11.87
CA LEU A 47 -19.90 30.70 -12.53
C LEU A 47 -18.61 31.08 -11.80
N ILE A 48 -18.42 32.36 -11.45
CA ILE A 48 -17.24 32.82 -10.71
C ILE A 48 -17.12 32.09 -9.36
N LYS A 49 -18.25 31.93 -8.65
CA LYS A 49 -18.29 31.18 -7.38
C LYS A 49 -17.96 29.70 -7.58
N ALA A 50 -18.49 29.08 -8.62
CA ALA A 50 -18.22 27.68 -8.93
C ALA A 50 -16.73 27.45 -9.25
N CYS A 51 -16.13 28.31 -10.09
CA CYS A 51 -14.70 28.26 -10.40
C CYS A 51 -13.84 28.46 -9.15
N THR A 52 -14.18 29.44 -8.30
CA THR A 52 -13.47 29.67 -7.05
C THR A 52 -13.58 28.47 -6.12
N LYS A 53 -14.77 27.85 -6.02
CA LYS A 53 -14.97 26.66 -5.21
C LYS A 53 -14.17 25.47 -5.76
N ARG A 54 -14.14 25.25 -7.07
CA ARG A 54 -13.31 24.23 -7.73
C ARG A 54 -11.84 24.41 -7.37
N ASP A 55 -11.31 25.63 -7.48
CA ASP A 55 -9.91 25.93 -7.19
C ASP A 55 -9.57 25.69 -5.71
N VAL A 56 -10.48 26.06 -4.80
CA VAL A 56 -10.34 25.77 -3.37
C VAL A 56 -10.38 24.26 -3.11
N THR A 57 -11.29 23.52 -3.76
CA THR A 57 -11.38 22.05 -3.63
C THR A 57 -10.11 21.36 -4.14
N HIS A 58 -9.53 21.82 -5.25
CA HIS A 58 -8.23 21.30 -5.71
C HIS A 58 -7.11 21.51 -4.69
N ARG A 59 -7.02 22.72 -4.11
CA ARG A 59 -6.01 23.00 -3.07
C ARG A 59 -6.25 22.17 -1.82
N PHE A 60 -7.50 21.95 -1.46
CA PHE A 60 -7.88 21.10 -0.34
C PHE A 60 -7.47 19.63 -0.56
N LEU A 61 -7.74 19.08 -1.73
CA LEU A 61 -7.31 17.73 -2.10
C LEU A 61 -5.79 17.58 -2.07
N ARG A 62 -5.05 18.55 -2.62
CA ARG A 62 -3.58 18.55 -2.54
C ARG A 62 -3.10 18.59 -1.10
N ALA A 63 -3.70 19.43 -0.25
CA ALA A 63 -3.30 19.49 1.16
C ALA A 63 -3.54 18.17 1.90
N ILE A 64 -4.60 17.42 1.54
CA ILE A 64 -4.83 16.07 2.08
C ILE A 64 -3.76 15.09 1.57
N GLU A 65 -3.42 15.13 0.29
CA GLU A 65 -2.35 14.28 -0.26
C GLU A 65 -1.00 14.55 0.40
N ASP A 66 -0.65 15.82 0.60
CA ASP A 66 0.59 16.23 1.27
C ASP A 66 0.63 15.72 2.72
N GLU A 67 -0.49 15.84 3.46
CA GLU A 67 -0.63 15.30 4.82
C GLU A 67 -0.50 13.76 4.84
N GLN A 68 -1.18 13.07 3.93
CA GLN A 68 -1.07 11.60 3.82
C GLN A 68 0.36 11.17 3.47
N GLN A 69 1.06 11.92 2.62
CA GLN A 69 2.46 11.66 2.31
C GLN A 69 3.34 11.82 3.56
N GLN A 70 3.18 12.91 4.31
CA GLN A 70 3.92 13.15 5.55
C GLN A 70 3.72 12.04 6.57
N ARG A 71 2.51 11.47 6.66
CA ARG A 71 2.23 10.32 7.53
C ARG A 71 2.91 9.05 7.07
N ARG A 72 2.91 8.77 5.75
CA ARG A 72 3.60 7.60 5.17
C ARG A 72 5.10 7.69 5.33
N GLU A 73 5.66 8.88 5.19
CA GLU A 73 7.09 9.14 5.34
C GLU A 73 7.53 9.33 6.80
N ASN A 74 6.60 9.22 7.76
CA ASN A 74 6.93 9.41 9.16
C ASN A 74 7.96 8.36 9.62
N PRO A 75 9.18 8.76 10.00
CA PRO A 75 10.25 7.82 10.32
C PRO A 75 9.94 6.96 11.55
N ALA A 76 9.15 7.47 12.50
CA ALA A 76 8.73 6.69 13.67
C ALA A 76 7.77 5.58 13.27
N VAL A 77 6.84 5.85 12.34
CA VAL A 77 5.91 4.84 11.80
C VAL A 77 6.67 3.81 10.97
N LEU A 78 7.60 4.25 10.12
CA LEU A 78 8.43 3.36 9.31
C LEU A 78 9.32 2.45 10.16
N SER A 79 9.98 3.01 11.18
CA SER A 79 10.79 2.24 12.13
C SER A 79 9.94 1.23 12.91
N ALA A 80 8.78 1.66 13.42
CA ALA A 80 7.86 0.78 14.13
C ALA A 80 7.35 -0.36 13.23
N ALA A 81 6.99 -0.08 11.98
CA ALA A 81 6.58 -1.11 11.01
C ALA A 81 7.74 -2.07 10.66
N GLY A 82 8.94 -1.53 10.45
CA GLY A 82 10.14 -2.29 10.12
C GLY A 82 10.56 -3.26 11.22
N GLU A 83 10.33 -2.93 12.49
CA GLU A 83 10.66 -3.82 13.60
C GLU A 83 9.49 -4.71 14.02
N SER A 84 8.25 -4.20 14.00
CA SER A 84 7.08 -4.91 14.51
C SER A 84 6.72 -6.14 13.68
N LEU A 85 6.76 -6.04 12.34
CA LEU A 85 6.38 -7.16 11.50
C LEU A 85 7.36 -8.33 11.61
N PRO A 86 8.70 -8.15 11.48
CA PRO A 86 9.66 -9.22 11.70
C PRO A 86 9.63 -9.77 13.13
N ARG A 87 9.49 -8.91 14.16
CA ARG A 87 9.36 -9.37 15.55
C ARG A 87 8.11 -10.23 15.75
N THR A 88 6.97 -9.80 15.21
CA THR A 88 5.71 -10.56 15.31
C THR A 88 5.83 -11.88 14.58
N PHE A 89 6.45 -11.90 13.40
CA PHE A 89 6.68 -13.13 12.65
C PHE A 89 7.57 -14.11 13.44
N LEU A 90 8.69 -13.63 14.00
CA LEU A 90 9.59 -14.45 14.81
C LEU A 90 8.91 -14.97 16.08
N GLU A 91 8.09 -14.14 16.73
CA GLU A 91 7.32 -14.53 17.91
C GLU A 91 6.34 -15.65 17.55
N ILE A 92 5.57 -15.49 16.47
CA ILE A 92 4.64 -16.53 16.00
C ILE A 92 5.40 -17.82 15.65
N ALA A 93 6.52 -17.73 14.92
CA ALA A 93 7.33 -18.87 14.53
C ALA A 93 7.85 -19.63 15.76
N ARG A 94 8.32 -18.92 16.79
CA ARG A 94 8.76 -19.49 18.06
C ARG A 94 7.66 -20.30 18.77
N HIS A 95 6.40 -19.87 18.67
CA HIS A 95 5.26 -20.60 19.25
C HIS A 95 4.77 -21.78 18.40
N ARG A 96 5.10 -21.80 17.11
CA ARG A 96 4.59 -22.81 16.15
C ARG A 96 5.60 -23.91 15.83
N LEU A 97 6.88 -23.66 16.05
CA LEU A 97 7.95 -24.63 15.81
C LEU A 97 8.46 -25.20 17.13
N PRO A 98 8.86 -26.48 17.17
CA PRO A 98 9.67 -27.00 18.27
C PRO A 98 10.89 -26.11 18.52
N GLY A 99 11.22 -25.82 19.78
CA GLY A 99 12.29 -24.86 20.12
C GLY A 99 13.62 -25.15 19.43
N ALA A 100 14.03 -26.42 19.39
CA ALA A 100 15.27 -26.83 18.72
C ALA A 100 15.26 -26.59 17.19
N THR A 101 14.11 -26.73 16.52
CA THR A 101 14.02 -26.48 15.08
C THR A 101 13.97 -24.99 14.78
N PHE A 102 13.28 -24.19 15.61
CA PHE A 102 13.30 -22.74 15.50
C PHE A 102 14.72 -22.19 15.65
N ASP A 103 15.43 -22.58 16.70
CA ASP A 103 16.78 -22.10 16.99
C ASP A 103 17.77 -22.49 15.87
N SER A 104 17.66 -23.72 15.33
CA SER A 104 18.50 -24.17 14.22
C SER A 104 18.27 -23.36 12.94
N LEU A 105 17.01 -23.12 12.58
CA LEU A 105 16.64 -22.32 11.40
C LEU A 105 17.04 -20.85 11.57
N LEU A 106 16.88 -20.29 12.77
CA LEU A 106 17.29 -18.91 13.06
C LEU A 106 18.80 -18.77 12.93
N GLN A 107 19.57 -19.70 13.48
CA GLN A 107 21.02 -19.70 13.38
C GLN A 107 21.50 -19.87 11.92
N GLU A 108 20.86 -20.75 11.15
CA GLU A 108 21.13 -20.92 9.72
C GLU A 108 20.88 -19.62 8.94
N ALA A 109 19.73 -18.97 9.18
CA ALA A 109 19.39 -17.71 8.53
C ALA A 109 20.38 -16.58 8.87
N LEU A 110 20.78 -16.46 10.14
CA LEU A 110 21.78 -15.46 10.56
C LEU A 110 23.13 -15.70 9.89
N ASN A 111 23.60 -16.95 9.84
CA ASN A 111 24.83 -17.32 9.14
C ASN A 111 24.76 -17.00 7.62
N ALA A 112 23.62 -17.27 6.98
CA ALA A 112 23.40 -16.95 5.57
C ALA A 112 23.41 -15.42 5.32
N CYS A 113 22.87 -14.62 6.23
CA CYS A 113 22.92 -13.16 6.14
C CYS A 113 24.35 -12.63 6.28
N GLU A 114 25.15 -13.16 7.21
CA GLU A 114 26.56 -12.79 7.36
C GLU A 114 27.39 -13.11 6.11
N GLN A 115 27.18 -14.28 5.51
CA GLN A 115 27.81 -14.66 4.24
C GLN A 115 27.41 -13.73 3.09
N SER A 116 26.13 -13.37 3.00
CA SER A 116 25.62 -12.45 1.98
C SER A 116 26.26 -11.06 2.10
N LYS A 117 26.39 -10.54 3.33
CA LYS A 117 27.03 -9.25 3.59
C LYS A 117 28.52 -9.24 3.22
N ALA A 118 29.24 -10.33 3.47
CA ALA A 118 30.65 -10.47 3.08
C ALA A 118 30.84 -10.58 1.55
N GLN A 119 29.87 -11.12 0.81
CA GLN A 119 29.88 -11.17 -0.65
C GLN A 119 29.63 -9.81 -1.31
N GLU A 120 28.78 -8.96 -0.73
CA GLU A 120 28.53 -7.61 -1.26
C GLU A 120 29.77 -6.70 -1.16
N GLU A 121 30.51 -6.76 -0.04
CA GLU A 121 31.72 -5.93 0.18
C GLU A 121 32.92 -6.33 -0.70
N THR A 122 32.90 -7.54 -1.29
CA THR A 122 34.00 -8.04 -2.14
C THR A 122 33.72 -7.93 -3.65
N SER A 123 32.51 -7.49 -4.04
CA SER A 123 32.10 -7.37 -5.44
C SER A 123 32.31 -5.96 -6.01
N ASN A 124 33.48 -5.70 -6.59
CA ASN A 124 33.63 -4.62 -7.58
C ASN A 124 32.67 -4.91 -8.76
N PRO A 125 32.00 -3.91 -9.38
CA PRO A 125 31.06 -4.12 -10.46
C PRO A 125 31.83 -4.50 -11.74
N SER A 126 32.07 -5.79 -11.93
CA SER A 126 32.43 -6.35 -13.24
C SER A 126 31.15 -6.83 -13.93
N PRO A 127 30.99 -6.59 -15.24
CA PRO A 127 29.73 -6.83 -15.92
C PRO A 127 29.37 -8.33 -15.89
N VAL A 128 28.16 -8.60 -15.42
CA VAL A 128 27.57 -9.94 -15.25
C VAL A 128 27.60 -10.69 -16.58
N LYS A 129 28.44 -11.74 -16.66
CA LYS A 129 28.38 -12.72 -17.74
C LYS A 129 27.28 -13.72 -17.40
N VAL A 130 26.09 -13.48 -17.95
CA VAL A 130 24.91 -14.33 -17.80
C VAL A 130 25.21 -15.71 -18.40
N ILE A 131 25.34 -16.74 -17.55
CA ILE A 131 25.36 -18.14 -17.97
C ILE A 131 23.94 -18.69 -17.77
N PRO A 132 23.25 -19.20 -18.81
CA PRO A 132 21.91 -19.72 -18.66
C PRO A 132 21.89 -20.97 -17.78
N PHE A 133 21.08 -20.96 -16.72
CA PHE A 133 20.82 -22.13 -15.90
C PHE A 133 19.87 -23.07 -16.65
N GLN A 134 20.37 -24.22 -17.07
CA GLN A 134 19.57 -25.26 -17.72
C GLN A 134 18.79 -26.03 -16.65
N GLY A 135 17.58 -25.56 -16.33
CA GLY A 135 16.69 -26.20 -15.35
C GLY A 135 16.26 -27.58 -15.82
N LYS A 136 16.79 -28.64 -15.19
CA LYS A 136 16.17 -29.98 -15.27
C LYS A 136 14.90 -29.95 -14.44
N ALA A 137 13.75 -29.86 -15.11
CA ALA A 137 12.44 -30.04 -14.49
C ALA A 137 12.25 -31.51 -14.08
N SER A 138 12.62 -31.85 -12.84
CA SER A 138 12.20 -33.08 -12.18
C SER A 138 10.77 -32.87 -11.68
N SER A 139 9.78 -33.02 -12.57
CA SER A 139 8.37 -33.08 -12.21
C SER A 139 8.10 -34.43 -11.54
N LEU A 140 7.87 -34.44 -10.22
CA LEU A 140 7.35 -35.60 -9.51
C LEU A 140 5.82 -35.63 -9.67
N PRO A 141 5.20 -36.78 -10.01
CA PRO A 141 3.76 -36.87 -10.15
C PRO A 141 3.10 -36.72 -8.77
N VAL A 142 2.37 -35.64 -8.58
CA VAL A 142 1.50 -35.43 -7.42
C VAL A 142 0.24 -36.28 -7.61
N VAL A 143 0.09 -37.33 -6.82
CA VAL A 143 -1.16 -38.09 -6.71
C VAL A 143 -2.03 -37.38 -5.68
N VAL A 144 -3.09 -36.74 -6.15
CA VAL A 144 -4.15 -36.23 -5.29
C VAL A 144 -5.13 -37.38 -5.09
N SER A 145 -5.16 -37.96 -3.89
CA SER A 145 -6.28 -38.80 -3.46
C SER A 145 -7.46 -37.88 -3.11
N PRO A 146 -8.66 -38.09 -3.69
CA PRO A 146 -9.85 -37.35 -3.27
C PRO A 146 -10.22 -37.73 -1.84
N ASP A 147 -10.68 -36.74 -1.06
CA ASP A 147 -11.24 -36.95 0.28
C ASP A 147 -12.48 -37.87 0.21
N PRO A 148 -12.67 -38.76 1.21
CA PRO A 148 -13.84 -39.62 1.26
C PRO A 148 -15.12 -38.81 1.49
N ASP A 149 -16.17 -39.11 0.72
CA ASP A 149 -17.51 -38.53 0.89
C ASP A 149 -18.08 -38.84 2.29
N PRO A 150 -18.83 -37.90 2.91
CA PRO A 150 -19.39 -38.07 4.27
C PRO A 150 -20.53 -39.09 4.36
N ALA A 151 -20.73 -39.94 3.36
CA ALA A 151 -21.81 -40.93 3.31
C ALA A 151 -21.46 -42.29 3.95
N ASP A 152 -20.19 -42.54 4.29
CA ASP A 152 -19.74 -43.82 4.87
C ASP A 152 -19.56 -43.81 6.41
N GLN A 153 -20.11 -42.80 7.10
CA GLN A 153 -20.12 -42.73 8.58
C GLN A 153 -21.44 -43.17 9.23
N ALA A 154 -22.24 -43.95 8.52
CA ALA A 154 -23.43 -44.57 9.08
C ALA A 154 -23.52 -46.04 8.66
N LEU A 155 -22.83 -46.92 9.41
CA LEU A 155 -23.31 -48.22 9.89
C LEU A 155 -22.28 -48.89 10.80
#